data_AF-A0A1I7I8E7-F1
#
_entry.id   AF-A0A1I7I8E7-F1
#
_cell.length_a   1.000
_cell.length_b   1.000
_cell.length_c   1.000
_cell.angle_alpha   90.00
_cell.angle_beta   90.00
_cell.angle_gamma   90.00
#
_symmetry.space_group_name_H-M   'P 1'
#
loop_
_entity.id
_entity.type
_entity.pdbx_description
1 polymer ?
#
loop_
_entity_poly.entity_id
_entity_poly.type
_entity_poly.pdbx_seq_one_letter_code
_entity_poly.pdbx_strand_id
1 'polypeptide(L)'
;MNYNGILELPISCASMSEDEMTFTNGGINIGMSRGYLDKNICNEQAKGIIRTYGWTNVTAQQLAKEIYGHAYVYYNFSWLSNVPGLNKKVYDHAADGVDLVNGVDDHQAVWEFLWNF
;
A
#
# COMPACT_ATOMS: atom_id res chain seq x y z
N MET A 1 14.25 44.63 -23.68
CA MET A 1 12.93 44.52 -23.03
C MET A 1 13.09 43.54 -21.90
N ASN A 2 12.97 44.02 -20.66
CA ASN A 2 13.11 43.22 -19.45
C ASN A 2 11.92 42.27 -19.35
N TYR A 3 12.18 40.96 -19.37
CA TYR A 3 11.18 39.98 -18.96
C TYR A 3 11.09 40.03 -17.44
N ASN A 4 10.16 40.84 -16.92
CA ASN A 4 9.66 40.70 -15.56
C ASN A 4 8.92 39.36 -15.51
N GLY A 5 9.66 38.28 -15.26
CA GLY A 5 9.16 36.92 -15.15
C GLY A 5 8.37 36.72 -13.86
N ILE A 6 7.22 37.38 -13.75
CA ILE A 6 6.21 37.02 -12.76
C ILE A 6 5.59 35.73 -13.29
N LEU A 7 5.95 34.61 -12.67
CA LEU A 7 5.36 33.31 -12.92
C LEU A 7 3.91 33.38 -12.42
N GLU A 8 2.96 33.75 -13.29
CA GLU A 8 1.54 33.74 -12.96
C GLU A 8 1.06 32.28 -12.88
N LEU A 9 0.98 31.76 -11.66
CA LEU A 9 0.36 30.46 -11.40
C LEU A 9 -1.15 30.57 -11.67
N PRO A 10 -1.76 29.61 -12.39
CA PRO A 10 -3.20 29.61 -12.65
C PRO A 10 -3.98 29.61 -11.32
N ILE A 11 -5.11 30.32 -11.29
CA ILE A 11 -5.98 30.53 -10.11
C ILE A 11 -6.47 29.22 -9.46
N SER A 12 -6.27 28.07 -10.12
CA SER A 12 -6.55 26.73 -9.59
C SER A 12 -5.31 25.98 -9.07
N CYS A 13 -4.19 26.65 -8.77
CA CYS A 13 -3.07 25.99 -8.12
C CYS A 13 -3.45 25.68 -6.67
N ALA A 14 -3.60 24.39 -6.34
CA ALA A 14 -3.66 23.96 -4.95
C ALA A 14 -2.28 24.22 -4.34
N SER A 15 -2.20 25.08 -3.33
CA SER A 15 -0.98 25.26 -2.54
C SER A 15 -0.79 24.02 -1.67
N MET A 16 -0.08 23.04 -2.19
CA MET A 16 0.40 21.89 -1.43
C MET A 16 1.63 22.33 -0.63
N SER A 17 1.67 22.03 0.67
CA SER A 17 2.84 22.36 1.49
C SER A 17 4.07 21.58 0.99
N GLU A 18 5.26 22.14 1.17
CA GLU A 18 6.51 21.43 0.86
C GLU A 18 6.58 20.11 1.66
N ASP A 19 5.98 20.07 2.85
CA ASP A 19 5.79 18.86 3.66
C ASP A 19 4.92 17.80 2.95
N GLU A 20 3.81 18.19 2.29
CA GLU A 20 2.99 17.28 1.46
C GLU A 20 3.70 16.86 0.16
N MET A 21 4.59 17.69 -0.38
CA MET A 21 5.45 17.32 -1.52
C MET A 21 6.67 16.48 -1.11
N THR A 22 6.96 16.37 0.19
CA THR A 22 8.10 15.63 0.76
C THR A 22 7.69 14.45 1.63
N PHE A 23 6.41 14.02 1.60
CA PHE A 23 5.99 12.68 2.03
C PHE A 23 6.58 11.60 1.10
N THR A 24 7.90 11.49 1.15
CA THR A 24 8.76 10.45 0.61
C THR A 24 8.88 9.31 1.62
N ASN A 25 7.78 9.00 2.32
CA ASN A 25 7.71 7.76 3.06
C ASN A 25 7.61 6.68 1.98
N GLY A 26 8.75 6.05 1.66
CA GLY A 26 9.00 5.22 0.49
C GLY A 26 8.04 4.04 0.36
N GLY A 27 6.79 4.34 0.05
CA GLY A 27 5.72 3.42 -0.15
C GLY A 27 5.46 3.25 -1.64
N ILE A 28 5.16 2.02 -2.05
CA ILE A 28 4.78 1.71 -3.42
C ILE A 28 3.35 1.18 -3.41
N ASN A 29 2.53 1.67 -4.34
CA ASN A 29 1.25 1.03 -4.64
C ASN A 29 1.47 0.08 -5.82
N ILE A 30 1.32 -1.23 -5.60
CA ILE A 30 1.50 -2.24 -6.67
C ILE A 30 0.19 -2.57 -7.41
N GLY A 31 -0.88 -1.81 -7.17
CA GLY A 31 -2.23 -2.08 -7.64
C GLY A 31 -2.82 -3.36 -7.04
N MET A 32 -4.11 -3.60 -7.24
CA MET A 32 -4.75 -4.86 -6.82
C MET A 32 -4.78 -5.87 -7.98
N SER A 33 -4.34 -7.10 -7.73
CA SER A 33 -4.37 -8.19 -8.71
C SER A 33 -4.98 -9.44 -8.13
N ARG A 34 -5.81 -10.14 -8.91
CA ARG A 34 -6.40 -11.43 -8.50
C ARG A 34 -5.33 -12.52 -8.30
N GLY A 35 -4.16 -12.38 -8.94
CA GLY A 35 -3.03 -13.27 -8.73
C GLY A 35 -2.48 -13.23 -7.29
N TYR A 36 -2.74 -12.17 -6.53
CA TYR A 36 -2.30 -12.04 -5.15
C TYR A 36 -3.11 -12.90 -4.15
N LEU A 37 -4.11 -13.65 -4.61
CA LEU A 37 -4.70 -14.74 -3.83
C LEU A 37 -3.77 -15.98 -3.79
N ASP A 38 -2.72 -16.02 -4.62
CA ASP A 38 -1.69 -17.06 -4.56
C ASP A 38 -0.52 -16.58 -3.68
N LYS A 39 -0.30 -17.31 -2.58
CA LYS A 39 0.76 -17.06 -1.61
C LYS A 39 2.16 -17.10 -2.23
N ASN A 40 2.38 -17.88 -3.29
CA ASN A 40 3.67 -17.92 -3.98
C ASN A 40 3.92 -16.64 -4.78
N ILE A 41 2.90 -16.15 -5.49
CA ILE A 41 2.98 -14.89 -6.25
C ILE A 41 3.27 -13.73 -5.29
N CYS A 42 2.60 -13.66 -4.14
CA CYS A 42 2.88 -12.63 -3.13
C CYS A 42 4.32 -12.68 -2.62
N ASN A 43 4.86 -13.87 -2.39
CA ASN A 43 6.25 -14.04 -1.97
C ASN A 43 7.26 -13.60 -3.03
N GLU A 44 7.02 -13.94 -4.30
CA GLU A 44 7.89 -13.51 -5.40
C GLU A 44 7.84 -12.00 -5.58
N GLN A 45 6.64 -11.41 -5.54
CA GLN A 45 6.44 -9.98 -5.63
C GLN A 45 7.15 -9.23 -4.49
N ALA A 46 6.98 -9.69 -3.24
CA ALA A 46 7.63 -9.10 -2.07
C ALA A 46 9.17 -9.16 -2.16
N LYS A 47 9.73 -10.29 -2.59
CA LYS A 47 11.19 -10.41 -2.83
C LYS A 47 11.66 -9.47 -3.94
N GLY A 48 10.89 -9.35 -5.02
CA GLY A 48 11.16 -8.44 -6.12
C GLY A 48 11.22 -6.99 -5.65
N ILE A 49 10.26 -6.58 -4.83
CA ILE A 49 10.18 -5.22 -4.25
C ILE A 49 11.37 -4.94 -3.34
N ILE A 50 11.65 -5.82 -2.38
CA ILE A 50 12.80 -5.66 -1.48
C ILE A 50 14.10 -5.51 -2.27
N ARG A 51 14.30 -6.35 -3.30
CA ARG A 51 15.49 -6.29 -4.15
C ARG A 51 15.56 -5.01 -4.98
N THR A 52 14.44 -4.55 -5.51
CA THR A 52 14.36 -3.39 -6.40
C THR A 52 14.58 -2.09 -5.63
N TYR A 53 13.98 -1.98 -4.46
CA TYR A 53 14.02 -0.76 -3.65
C TYR A 53 15.03 -0.82 -2.49
N GLY A 54 15.73 -1.94 -2.32
CA GLY A 54 16.75 -2.11 -1.28
C GLY A 54 16.20 -2.02 0.14
N TRP A 55 14.96 -2.46 0.36
CA TRP A 55 14.29 -2.36 1.67
C TRP A 55 14.92 -3.32 2.69
N THR A 56 15.24 -2.80 3.87
CA THR A 56 15.92 -3.56 4.94
C THR A 56 15.11 -3.65 6.23
N ASN A 57 14.06 -2.83 6.38
CA ASN A 57 13.30 -2.72 7.63
C ASN A 57 12.04 -3.60 7.63
N VAL A 58 11.85 -4.41 6.59
CA VAL A 58 10.72 -5.31 6.42
C VAL A 58 11.18 -6.60 5.77
N THR A 59 10.60 -7.73 6.20
CA THR A 59 10.92 -9.03 5.61
C THR A 59 10.03 -9.32 4.41
N ALA A 60 10.53 -10.13 3.47
CA ALA A 60 9.74 -10.57 2.31
C ALA A 60 8.45 -11.28 2.74
N GLN A 61 8.51 -12.00 3.87
CA GLN A 61 7.35 -12.71 4.38
C GLN A 61 6.29 -11.75 4.95
N GLN A 62 6.69 -10.68 5.62
CA GLN A 62 5.75 -9.68 6.14
C GLN A 62 5.02 -8.98 4.99
N LEU A 63 5.77 -8.52 3.99
CA LEU A 63 5.23 -7.94 2.76
C LEU A 63 4.31 -8.90 2.00
N ALA A 64 4.71 -10.17 1.86
CA ALA A 64 3.88 -11.15 1.18
C ALA A 64 2.52 -11.36 1.88
N LYS A 65 2.51 -11.32 3.22
CA LYS A 65 1.28 -11.41 4.01
C LYS A 65 0.39 -10.18 3.82
N GLU A 66 0.97 -9.00 3.79
CA GLU A 66 0.26 -7.73 3.53
C GLU A 66 -0.38 -7.75 2.13
N ILE A 67 0.39 -8.09 1.09
CA ILE A 67 -0.12 -8.23 -0.30
C ILE A 67 -1.29 -9.23 -0.36
N TYR A 68 -1.12 -10.40 0.25
CA TYR A 68 -2.17 -11.42 0.30
C TYR A 68 -3.39 -10.94 1.09
N GLY A 69 -3.17 -10.29 2.23
CA GLY A 69 -4.21 -9.76 3.10
C GLY A 69 -5.09 -8.76 2.38
N HIS A 70 -4.48 -7.79 1.70
CA HIS A 70 -5.19 -6.81 0.86
C HIS A 70 -6.02 -7.51 -0.22
N ALA A 71 -5.42 -8.45 -0.97
CA ALA A 71 -6.14 -9.20 -2.01
C ALA A 71 -7.27 -10.06 -1.46
N TYR A 72 -7.06 -10.72 -0.34
CA TYR A 72 -8.06 -11.56 0.30
C TYR A 72 -9.23 -10.73 0.80
N VAL A 73 -8.97 -9.57 1.43
CA VAL A 73 -10.01 -8.62 1.84
C VAL A 73 -10.78 -8.09 0.64
N TYR A 74 -10.07 -7.66 -0.41
CA TYR A 74 -10.67 -7.10 -1.61
C TYR A 74 -11.61 -8.09 -2.33
N TYR A 75 -11.18 -9.34 -2.52
CA TYR A 75 -11.95 -10.33 -3.29
C TYR A 75 -12.92 -11.17 -2.45
N ASN A 76 -12.70 -11.31 -1.13
CA ASN A 76 -13.56 -12.12 -0.25
C ASN A 76 -14.37 -11.27 0.75
N PHE A 77 -14.51 -9.97 0.50
CA PHE A 77 -15.18 -9.00 1.39
C PHE A 77 -16.55 -9.45 1.90
N SER A 78 -17.38 -10.06 1.04
CA SER A 78 -18.73 -10.52 1.41
C SER A 78 -18.74 -11.56 2.54
N TRP A 79 -17.63 -12.27 2.75
CA TRP A 79 -17.48 -13.24 3.83
C TRP A 79 -16.85 -12.61 5.08
N LEU A 80 -15.90 -11.69 4.89
CA LEU A 80 -15.12 -11.04 5.95
C LEU A 80 -15.89 -10.01 6.78
N SER A 81 -16.98 -9.44 6.26
CA SER A 81 -17.87 -8.54 7.01
C SER A 81 -18.45 -9.18 8.28
N ASN A 82 -18.41 -10.52 8.40
CA ASN A 82 -18.85 -11.27 9.57
C ASN A 82 -17.71 -11.61 10.56
N VAL A 83 -16.45 -11.27 10.25
CA VAL A 83 -15.29 -11.60 11.10
C VAL A 83 -15.06 -10.48 12.13
N PRO A 84 -15.16 -10.75 13.44
CA PRO A 84 -14.92 -9.75 14.47
C PRO A 84 -13.45 -9.31 14.47
N GLY A 85 -13.21 -8.00 14.31
CA GLY A 85 -11.87 -7.39 14.29
C GLY A 85 -11.46 -6.80 12.93
N LEU A 86 -12.11 -7.19 11.83
CA LEU A 86 -11.99 -6.51 10.54
C LEU A 86 -12.97 -5.33 10.47
N ASN A 87 -12.46 -4.14 10.75
CA ASN A 87 -13.19 -2.88 10.66
C ASN A 87 -13.34 -2.45 9.19
N LYS A 88 -14.42 -1.73 8.85
CA LYS A 88 -14.57 -0.96 7.60
C LYS A 88 -13.32 -0.14 7.23
N LYS A 89 -12.56 0.40 8.20
CA LYS A 89 -11.28 1.09 7.97
C LYS A 89 -10.19 0.21 7.34
N VAL A 90 -10.09 -1.07 7.74
CA VAL A 90 -9.15 -2.04 7.15
C VAL A 90 -9.57 -2.35 5.71
N TYR A 91 -10.87 -2.36 5.45
CA TYR A 91 -11.40 -2.51 4.09
C TYR A 91 -11.12 -1.30 3.22
N ASP A 92 -11.39 -0.08 3.70
CA ASP A 92 -11.14 1.15 2.93
C ASP A 92 -9.64 1.24 2.59
N HIS A 93 -8.76 0.84 3.52
CA HIS A 93 -7.31 0.73 3.29
C HIS A 93 -6.93 -0.37 2.27
N ALA A 94 -7.61 -1.52 2.28
CA ALA A 94 -7.37 -2.59 1.32
C ALA A 94 -7.97 -2.33 -0.08
N ALA A 95 -8.95 -1.43 -0.18
CA ALA A 95 -9.67 -1.12 -1.41
C ALA A 95 -8.90 -0.16 -2.33
N ASP A 96 -8.04 0.70 -1.77
CA ASP A 96 -7.24 1.68 -2.52
C ASP A 96 -6.00 1.08 -3.23
N GLY A 97 -5.75 -0.21 -3.00
CA GLY A 97 -4.64 -0.95 -3.59
C GLY A 97 -3.82 -1.65 -2.51
N VAL A 98 -2.56 -1.94 -2.83
CA VAL A 98 -1.61 -2.50 -1.87
C VAL A 98 -0.50 -1.49 -1.68
N ASP A 99 -0.64 -0.64 -0.66
CA ASP A 99 0.32 0.38 -0.27
C ASP A 99 1.38 -0.22 0.63
N LEU A 100 2.51 -0.60 0.04
CA LEU A 100 3.59 -1.25 0.77
C LEU A 100 4.60 -0.21 1.19
N VAL A 101 5.09 -0.27 2.41
CA VAL A 101 6.15 0.62 2.93
C VAL A 101 7.39 -0.16 3.35
N ASN A 102 8.54 0.50 3.43
CA ASN A 102 9.76 -0.06 4.03
C ASN A 102 9.67 -0.11 5.56
N GLY A 103 8.66 -0.81 6.06
CA GLY A 103 8.31 -0.95 7.46
C GLY A 103 7.23 -2.01 7.63
N VAL A 104 7.02 -2.45 8.87
CA VAL A 104 5.92 -3.36 9.19
C VAL A 104 4.64 -2.54 9.29
N ASP A 105 3.60 -2.92 8.54
CA ASP A 105 2.29 -2.29 8.63
C ASP A 105 1.69 -2.48 10.04
N ASP A 106 1.00 -1.45 10.52
CA ASP A 106 0.28 -1.45 11.79
C ASP A 106 -0.79 -2.56 11.84
N HIS A 107 -1.24 -3.06 10.68
CA HIS A 107 -2.23 -4.14 10.56
C HIS A 107 -1.61 -5.54 10.41
N GLN A 108 -0.31 -5.71 10.65
CA GLN A 108 0.39 -6.98 10.44
C GLN A 108 -0.29 -8.19 11.10
N ALA A 109 -0.85 -8.03 12.30
CA ALA A 109 -1.57 -9.11 12.99
C ALA A 109 -2.82 -9.59 12.23
N VAL A 110 -3.51 -8.70 11.53
CA VAL A 110 -4.66 -9.03 10.67
C VAL A 110 -4.19 -9.82 9.44
N TRP A 111 -3.08 -9.39 8.83
CA TRP A 111 -2.49 -10.08 7.68
C TRP A 111 -1.97 -11.48 8.04
N GLU A 112 -1.40 -11.64 9.23
CA GLU A 112 -1.01 -12.95 9.76
C GLU A 112 -2.20 -13.88 9.99
N PHE A 113 -3.31 -13.35 10.50
CA PHE A 113 -4.54 -14.12 10.65
C PHE A 113 -5.10 -14.56 9.29
N LEU A 114 -5.19 -13.63 8.33
CA LEU A 114 -5.70 -13.93 6.99
C LEU A 114 -4.82 -14.91 6.23
N TRP A 115 -3.49 -14.85 6.41
CA TRP A 115 -2.55 -15.79 5.79
C TRP A 115 -2.81 -17.27 6.14
N ASN A 116 -3.51 -17.57 7.24
CA ASN A 116 -3.84 -18.95 7.62
C ASN A 116 -5.11 -19.51 6.96
N PHE A 117 -5.87 -18.68 6.25
CA PHE A 117 -6.94 -19.10 5.34
C PHE A 117 -6.36 -19.43 3.95
#